data_AF-A0A2C9WU44-F1
#
_entry.id   AF-A0A2C9WU44-F1
#
_cell.length_a   1.000
_cell.length_b   1.000
_cell.length_c   1.000
_cell.angle_alpha   90.00
_cell.angle_beta   90.00
_cell.angle_gamma   90.00
#
_symmetry.space_group_name_H-M   'P 1'
#
loop_
_entity.id
_entity.type
_entity.pdbx_description
1 polymer ?
#
loop_
_entity_poly.entity_id
_entity_poly.type
_entity_poly.pdbx_seq_one_letter_code
_entity_poly.pdbx_strand_id
1 'polypeptide(L)'
;MNFTAKSLTRALLLGSALLAALPLQAGNNWNFDDAKINSRFTDQPYYYYVAKGEQWNNIVYKANFQTDNNATLIVNYDDRPIYRTSLTGQGTLSIPIPSSTSGYHRLNFIIQQYSTQDKNNLCQEEPDQFTTLNQSLLSYDASRSSYHLSDLPDALYNPQVHQATPFTASLNFDKANIVEAAMLARLFTAWNSNTEIQWVDHTLIQTQPVNFNVVVQHSATKMNGASVALTNEGSIPTLTITYSTAAELESAVNGLMNPTYLDQINNANAVLPATLAAPQWATLKTFQNLADLGVQDFRLDQATKNMSLNFPAVWLPTDILQGQIALRSQSGLLEGSGVTAWVNNALAGSLKLSELESDPVERSFNFFGKNISPSNVFDLRVESSIIANSNCIPSARGSLWIDATKSKITLPYKLKNGVVAVSSALATAPNIAIDSNSGSLGMAIVTAQVAKKMLMTPNPLPLNIQKFDSANPQLINIRVNKEIYNQQVNTHQDTIYAPSAAHGFFIIYQKDRFNIIADDEVGAQNFMHLWPKIQNNIPNNTTKVFVSAQGNVYALQQLIVGNQKAPIVQQSNFFLLIVVISVIFILAILYWYWRKRKNAKS
;
A
#
# COMPACT_ATOMS: atom_id res chain seq x y z
N MET A 1 55.28 35.78 -5.98
CA MET A 1 55.66 36.56 -7.18
C MET A 1 55.64 35.66 -8.39
N ASN A 2 55.11 36.20 -9.49
CA ASN A 2 54.56 35.54 -10.67
C ASN A 2 55.54 34.79 -11.60
N PHE A 3 55.02 33.69 -12.17
CA PHE A 3 55.04 33.16 -13.56
C PHE A 3 56.35 33.15 -14.39
N THR A 4 56.64 32.06 -15.12
CA THR A 4 56.07 31.69 -16.44
C THR A 4 56.03 30.14 -16.60
N ALA A 5 55.02 29.42 -17.09
CA ALA A 5 54.18 29.47 -18.31
C ALA A 5 54.91 29.23 -19.64
N LYS A 6 55.00 27.97 -20.09
CA LYS A 6 54.96 27.49 -21.50
C LYS A 6 55.33 25.99 -21.58
N SER A 7 54.34 25.09 -21.65
CA SER A 7 54.47 23.79 -22.37
C SER A 7 53.21 22.88 -22.38
N LEU A 8 52.02 23.33 -21.98
CA LEU A 8 50.87 22.42 -21.80
C LEU A 8 49.56 22.87 -22.49
N THR A 9 49.66 23.47 -23.67
CA THR A 9 48.49 23.96 -24.43
C THR A 9 48.46 23.54 -25.91
N ARG A 10 48.96 22.34 -26.26
CA ARG A 10 48.86 21.82 -27.66
C ARG A 10 48.45 20.35 -27.83
N ALA A 11 47.95 19.68 -26.79
CA ALA A 11 47.39 18.32 -26.90
C ALA A 11 45.86 18.27 -26.67
N LEU A 12 45.19 19.42 -26.75
CA LEU A 12 43.74 19.55 -26.87
C LEU A 12 43.46 19.96 -28.32
N LEU A 13 42.74 19.11 -29.06
CA LEU A 13 42.15 19.28 -30.40
C LEU A 13 42.55 18.11 -31.32
N LEU A 14 41.96 16.92 -31.07
CA LEU A 14 41.65 15.85 -32.04
C LEU A 14 41.28 14.59 -31.24
N GLY A 15 40.07 14.59 -30.66
CA GLY A 15 39.58 13.46 -29.86
C GLY A 15 38.21 13.67 -29.21
N SER A 16 37.45 14.67 -29.66
CA SER A 16 36.15 15.03 -29.07
C SER A 16 35.16 15.42 -30.16
N ALA A 17 34.94 14.53 -31.14
CA ALA A 17 33.93 14.71 -32.16
C ALA A 17 33.43 13.34 -32.64
N LEU A 18 32.76 12.58 -31.74
CA LEU A 18 31.90 11.44 -32.09
C LEU A 18 30.96 11.00 -30.96
N LEU A 19 30.68 11.87 -29.99
CA LEU A 19 29.65 11.65 -28.96
C LEU A 19 28.74 12.87 -28.91
N ALA A 20 27.98 13.07 -29.99
CA ALA A 20 26.83 13.95 -29.97
C ALA A 20 25.72 13.29 -30.82
N ALA A 21 24.55 13.17 -30.19
CA ALA A 21 23.26 12.82 -30.76
C ALA A 21 23.06 11.37 -31.23
N LEU A 22 22.97 10.45 -30.26
CA LEU A 22 21.82 9.56 -30.25
C LEU A 22 20.88 10.06 -29.15
N PRO A 23 19.60 10.33 -29.40
CA PRO A 23 18.65 10.44 -28.32
C PRO A 23 18.62 9.05 -27.67
N LEU A 24 19.19 8.91 -26.48
CA LEU A 24 18.71 7.91 -25.53
C LEU A 24 17.28 8.34 -25.23
N GLN A 25 16.33 7.91 -26.07
CA GLN A 25 14.96 7.74 -25.60
C GLN A 25 15.09 6.79 -24.42
N ALA A 26 14.99 7.33 -23.21
CA ALA A 26 14.85 6.51 -22.02
C ALA A 26 13.53 5.74 -22.22
N GLY A 27 13.63 4.53 -22.76
CA GLY A 27 12.47 3.67 -22.98
C GLY A 27 11.75 3.46 -21.65
N ASN A 28 10.42 3.43 -21.70
CA ASN A 28 9.64 3.20 -20.50
C ASN A 28 9.93 1.79 -19.99
N ASN A 29 10.10 1.65 -18.67
CA ASN A 29 10.42 0.37 -18.04
C ASN A 29 9.34 -0.03 -17.03
N TRP A 30 9.01 -1.31 -16.99
CA TRP A 30 8.19 -1.94 -15.95
C TRP A 30 9.02 -2.99 -15.24
N ASN A 31 9.26 -2.83 -13.94
CA ASN A 31 10.09 -3.77 -13.18
C ASN A 31 9.22 -4.88 -12.56
N PHE A 32 9.80 -6.08 -12.45
CA PHE A 32 9.23 -7.19 -11.71
C PHE A 32 10.14 -7.58 -10.56
N ASP A 33 9.57 -8.23 -9.55
CA ASP A 33 10.34 -8.83 -8.47
C ASP A 33 11.24 -9.97 -8.98
N ASP A 34 12.40 -10.11 -8.36
CA ASP A 34 13.31 -11.22 -8.61
C ASP A 34 12.64 -12.54 -8.18
N ALA A 35 12.84 -13.59 -8.96
CA ALA A 35 12.30 -14.92 -8.67
C ALA A 35 13.43 -15.91 -8.35
N LYS A 36 13.22 -16.71 -7.32
CA LYS A 36 14.03 -17.90 -7.01
C LYS A 36 13.14 -19.13 -6.98
N ILE A 37 13.46 -20.08 -7.84
CA ILE A 37 12.62 -21.23 -8.13
C ILE A 37 13.37 -22.48 -7.73
N ASN A 38 12.86 -23.22 -6.74
CA ASN A 38 13.52 -24.41 -6.20
C ASN A 38 12.83 -25.73 -6.57
N SER A 39 11.64 -25.69 -7.16
CA SER A 39 10.88 -26.90 -7.50
C SER A 39 11.10 -27.34 -8.95
N ARG A 40 10.95 -28.65 -9.20
CA ARG A 40 11.12 -29.26 -10.52
C ARG A 40 10.24 -28.64 -11.62
N PHE A 41 9.05 -28.20 -11.25
CA PHE A 41 8.12 -27.52 -12.13
C PHE A 41 7.55 -26.32 -11.36
N THR A 42 7.71 -25.12 -11.91
CA THR A 42 7.11 -23.91 -11.36
C THR A 42 6.44 -23.13 -12.44
N ASP A 43 5.28 -22.59 -12.09
CA ASP A 43 4.59 -21.59 -12.88
C ASP A 43 4.70 -20.24 -12.18
N GLN A 44 5.51 -19.34 -12.74
CA GLN A 44 5.79 -18.02 -12.18
C GLN A 44 5.07 -16.95 -13.00
N PRO A 45 3.95 -16.40 -12.51
CA PRO A 45 3.26 -15.33 -13.21
C PRO A 45 3.88 -13.96 -12.91
N TYR A 46 3.98 -13.14 -13.95
CA TYR A 46 4.30 -11.73 -13.91
C TYR A 46 3.14 -10.94 -14.52
N TYR A 47 2.72 -9.86 -13.85
CA TYR A 47 1.60 -9.03 -14.28
C TYR A 47 2.05 -7.62 -14.55
N TYR A 48 1.58 -7.04 -15.64
CA TYR A 48 1.74 -5.62 -15.93
C TYR A 48 0.44 -5.03 -16.43
N TYR A 49 0.35 -3.72 -16.38
CA TYR A 49 -0.86 -2.99 -16.73
C TYR A 49 -0.57 -1.90 -17.75
N VAL A 50 -1.26 -1.97 -18.88
CA VAL A 50 -1.26 -0.95 -19.92
C VAL A 50 -2.44 -0.01 -19.65
N ALA A 51 -2.16 1.28 -19.55
CA ALA A 51 -3.16 2.29 -19.22
C ALA A 51 -4.36 2.29 -20.20
N LYS A 52 -5.57 2.62 -19.72
CA LYS A 52 -6.76 2.75 -20.58
C LYS A 52 -6.51 3.73 -21.73
N GLY A 53 -6.79 3.34 -22.97
CA GLY A 53 -6.55 4.12 -24.19
C GLY A 53 -5.09 4.12 -24.67
N GLU A 54 -4.19 3.44 -23.97
CA GLU A 54 -2.78 3.28 -24.35
C GLU A 54 -2.52 1.91 -25.00
N GLN A 55 -1.49 1.85 -25.84
CA GLN A 55 -0.93 0.64 -26.42
C GLN A 55 0.59 0.65 -26.24
N TRP A 56 1.13 -0.49 -25.82
CA TRP A 56 2.58 -0.71 -25.74
C TRP A 56 3.08 -1.48 -26.94
N ASN A 57 4.17 -0.99 -27.54
CA ASN A 57 4.84 -1.59 -28.68
C ASN A 57 6.31 -1.86 -28.34
N ASN A 58 6.96 -2.66 -29.19
CA ASN A 58 8.38 -3.03 -29.05
C ASN A 58 8.73 -3.56 -27.65
N ILE A 59 7.81 -4.30 -27.05
CA ILE A 59 7.95 -4.79 -25.68
C ILE A 59 9.02 -5.87 -25.66
N VAL A 60 10.01 -5.72 -24.77
CA VAL A 60 11.08 -6.70 -24.56
C VAL A 60 11.22 -6.99 -23.08
N TYR A 61 11.03 -8.25 -22.69
CA TYR A 61 11.37 -8.73 -21.37
C TYR A 61 12.88 -8.99 -21.25
N LYS A 62 13.50 -8.51 -20.17
CA LYS A 62 14.91 -8.69 -19.86
C LYS A 62 15.08 -9.18 -18.43
N ALA A 63 15.98 -10.14 -18.22
CA ALA A 63 16.40 -10.60 -16.90
C ALA A 63 17.78 -11.25 -16.97
N ASN A 64 18.50 -11.29 -15.85
CA ASN A 64 19.66 -12.15 -15.68
C ASN A 64 19.20 -13.47 -15.07
N PHE A 65 19.66 -14.60 -15.58
CA PHE A 65 19.35 -15.91 -15.01
C PHE A 65 20.58 -16.62 -14.50
N GLN A 66 20.38 -17.44 -13.47
CA GLN A 66 21.35 -18.42 -13.00
C GLN A 66 20.60 -19.73 -12.68
N THR A 67 21.17 -20.86 -13.08
CA THR A 67 20.61 -22.19 -12.85
C THR A 67 21.72 -23.16 -12.47
N ASP A 68 21.46 -24.02 -11.49
CA ASP A 68 22.42 -25.05 -11.07
C ASP A 68 22.67 -26.09 -12.16
N ASN A 69 21.63 -26.44 -12.91
CA ASN A 69 21.64 -27.46 -13.96
C ASN A 69 20.84 -26.98 -15.19
N ASN A 70 20.45 -27.90 -16.08
CA ASN A 70 19.62 -27.58 -17.23
C ASN A 70 18.17 -27.33 -16.79
N ALA A 71 17.64 -26.16 -17.13
CA ALA A 71 16.22 -25.86 -17.04
C ALA A 71 15.64 -25.55 -18.43
N THR A 72 14.35 -25.81 -18.64
CA THR A 72 13.61 -25.30 -19.80
C THR A 72 12.70 -24.19 -19.32
N LEU A 73 12.79 -23.02 -19.96
CA LEU A 73 11.87 -21.91 -19.77
C LEU A 73 10.88 -21.88 -20.94
N ILE A 74 9.59 -21.89 -20.63
CA ILE A 74 8.50 -21.61 -21.55
C ILE A 74 7.80 -20.35 -21.07
N VAL A 75 7.58 -19.39 -21.97
CA VAL A 75 6.86 -18.16 -21.64
C VAL A 75 5.56 -18.13 -22.40
N ASN A 76 4.47 -18.00 -21.65
CA ASN A 76 3.15 -17.73 -22.19
C ASN A 76 2.81 -16.25 -21.98
N TYR A 77 2.23 -15.62 -23.00
CA TYR A 77 1.64 -14.30 -22.92
C TYR A 77 0.12 -14.44 -23.09
N ASP A 78 -0.64 -14.03 -22.09
CA ASP A 78 -2.11 -14.19 -22.02
C ASP A 78 -2.57 -15.59 -22.47
N ASP A 79 -1.97 -16.60 -21.83
CA ASP A 79 -2.22 -18.04 -22.04
C ASP A 79 -1.79 -18.62 -23.39
N ARG A 80 -1.03 -17.86 -24.18
CA ARG A 80 -0.48 -18.33 -25.45
C ARG A 80 1.04 -18.45 -25.38
N PRO A 81 1.63 -19.60 -25.74
CA PRO A 81 3.09 -19.74 -25.74
C PRO A 81 3.70 -18.82 -26.80
N ILE A 82 4.67 -18.01 -26.38
CA ILE A 82 5.39 -17.06 -27.25
C ILE A 82 6.89 -17.34 -27.33
N TYR A 83 7.45 -18.06 -26.35
CA TYR A 83 8.88 -18.28 -26.28
C TYR A 83 9.21 -19.60 -25.58
N ARG A 84 10.30 -20.24 -26.01
CA ARG A 84 10.86 -21.44 -25.37
C ARG A 84 12.38 -21.44 -25.51
N THR A 85 13.09 -21.67 -24.41
CA THR A 85 14.56 -21.83 -24.42
C THR A 85 15.04 -22.79 -23.33
N SER A 86 16.27 -23.25 -23.46
CA SER A 86 16.99 -23.95 -22.39
C SER A 86 17.91 -22.97 -21.66
N LEU A 87 17.92 -23.03 -20.33
CA LEU A 87 18.77 -22.27 -19.45
C LEU A 87 19.87 -23.19 -18.91
N THR A 88 21.13 -22.76 -18.99
CA THR A 88 22.29 -23.50 -18.47
C THR A 88 23.31 -22.54 -17.89
N GLY A 89 23.78 -22.78 -16.65
CA GLY A 89 24.75 -21.91 -15.99
C GLY A 89 24.16 -20.53 -15.69
N GLN A 90 24.75 -19.48 -16.23
CA GLN A 90 24.30 -18.09 -16.03
C GLN A 90 24.28 -17.33 -17.36
N GLY A 91 23.38 -16.36 -17.48
CA GLY A 91 23.27 -15.56 -18.70
C GLY A 91 22.19 -14.48 -18.62
N THR A 92 21.83 -13.94 -19.78
CA THR A 92 20.79 -12.93 -19.93
C THR A 92 19.65 -13.44 -20.80
N LEU A 93 18.43 -13.10 -20.42
CA LEU A 93 17.22 -13.31 -21.20
C LEU A 93 16.83 -12.01 -21.89
N SER A 94 16.44 -12.11 -23.15
CA SER A 94 15.85 -11.04 -23.93
C SER A 94 14.75 -11.62 -24.79
N ILE A 95 13.49 -11.41 -24.39
CA ILE A 95 12.33 -12.07 -24.99
C ILE A 95 11.42 -10.98 -25.59
N PRO A 96 11.19 -10.97 -26.91
CA PRO A 96 10.22 -10.07 -27.51
C PRO A 96 8.80 -10.50 -27.09
N ILE A 97 8.01 -9.53 -26.63
CA ILE A 97 6.61 -9.73 -26.24
C ILE A 97 5.72 -9.06 -27.31
N PRO A 98 4.60 -9.68 -27.72
CA PRO A 98 3.64 -9.04 -28.62
C PRO A 98 3.15 -7.69 -28.10
N SER A 99 2.78 -6.78 -29.01
CA SER A 99 2.17 -5.51 -28.63
C SER A 99 0.93 -5.73 -27.76
N SER A 100 0.78 -4.87 -26.76
CA SER A 100 -0.27 -4.99 -25.74
C SER A 100 -1.21 -3.80 -25.81
N THR A 101 -2.50 -4.08 -25.82
CA THR A 101 -3.57 -3.07 -25.73
C THR A 101 -3.80 -2.69 -24.27
N SER A 102 -4.74 -1.79 -24.00
CA SER A 102 -5.10 -1.42 -22.63
C SER A 102 -5.61 -2.60 -21.80
N GLY A 103 -5.23 -2.64 -20.52
CA GLY A 103 -5.67 -3.66 -19.57
C GLY A 103 -4.53 -4.36 -18.83
N TYR A 104 -4.90 -5.32 -17.98
CA TYR A 104 -3.95 -6.20 -17.31
C TYR A 104 -3.53 -7.32 -18.25
N HIS A 105 -2.23 -7.55 -18.31
CA HIS A 105 -1.61 -8.61 -19.09
C HIS A 105 -0.80 -9.52 -18.19
N ARG A 106 -0.71 -10.80 -18.58
CA ARG A 106 0.05 -11.82 -17.85
C ARG A 106 1.14 -12.42 -18.71
N LEU A 107 2.34 -12.45 -18.15
CA LEU A 107 3.43 -13.29 -18.62
C LEU A 107 3.59 -14.46 -17.64
N ASN A 108 3.48 -15.68 -18.14
CA ASN A 108 3.57 -16.89 -17.35
C ASN A 108 4.85 -17.63 -17.68
N PHE A 109 5.77 -17.70 -16.72
CA PHE A 109 7.08 -18.34 -16.88
C PHE A 109 7.00 -19.75 -16.30
N ILE A 110 6.88 -20.73 -17.18
CA ILE A 110 6.89 -22.14 -16.83
C ILE A 110 8.32 -22.62 -16.87
N ILE A 111 8.88 -22.92 -15.70
CA ILE A 111 10.27 -23.37 -15.54
C ILE A 111 10.26 -24.85 -15.16
N GLN A 112 10.94 -25.65 -15.98
CA GLN A 112 11.09 -27.09 -15.82
C GLN A 112 12.56 -27.41 -15.57
N GLN A 113 12.89 -27.84 -14.36
CA GLN A 113 14.26 -28.18 -13.96
C GLN A 113 14.48 -29.69 -14.13
N TYR A 114 15.64 -30.08 -14.65
CA TYR A 114 15.98 -31.47 -14.89
C TYR A 114 17.14 -31.92 -13.98
N SER A 115 16.89 -32.98 -13.21
CA SER A 115 17.94 -33.69 -12.47
C SER A 115 18.79 -34.54 -13.41
N THR A 116 20.10 -34.51 -13.17
CA THR A 116 21.10 -35.38 -13.83
C THR A 116 21.39 -36.65 -13.02
N GLN A 117 20.71 -36.87 -11.88
CA GLN A 117 20.94 -38.06 -11.04
C GLN A 117 20.29 -39.34 -11.60
N ASP A 118 20.95 -40.47 -11.31
CA ASP A 118 20.62 -41.79 -11.82
C ASP A 118 19.30 -42.31 -11.22
N LYS A 119 18.38 -42.78 -12.07
CA LYS A 119 16.98 -43.10 -11.76
C LYS A 119 16.76 -44.38 -10.93
N ASN A 120 17.83 -44.93 -10.37
CA ASN A 120 17.82 -46.26 -9.75
C ASN A 120 17.36 -46.27 -8.27
N ASN A 121 17.05 -45.12 -7.67
CA ASN A 121 16.57 -45.05 -6.29
C ASN A 121 15.41 -44.05 -6.13
N LEU A 122 14.18 -44.51 -6.37
CA LEU A 122 12.94 -43.72 -6.39
C LEU A 122 12.48 -43.19 -5.02
N CYS A 123 13.27 -43.39 -3.96
CA CYS A 123 12.92 -43.08 -2.57
C CYS A 123 13.83 -42.02 -1.92
N GLN A 124 14.76 -41.42 -2.66
CA GLN A 124 15.52 -40.27 -2.16
C GLN A 124 14.90 -38.97 -2.68
N GLU A 125 14.74 -38.02 -1.76
CA GLU A 125 14.40 -36.64 -2.09
C GLU A 125 15.51 -36.12 -3.01
N GLU A 126 15.16 -35.70 -4.25
CA GLU A 126 16.13 -35.13 -5.18
C GLU A 126 16.75 -33.88 -4.54
N PRO A 127 18.05 -33.60 -4.76
CA PRO A 127 18.66 -32.38 -4.23
C PRO A 127 17.92 -31.15 -4.77
N ASP A 128 17.65 -30.18 -3.89
CA ASP A 128 17.05 -28.89 -4.25
C ASP A 128 17.82 -28.27 -5.42
N GLN A 129 17.16 -28.12 -6.57
CA GLN A 129 17.71 -27.41 -7.72
C GLN A 129 17.14 -26.02 -7.78
N PHE A 130 17.96 -25.00 -8.04
CA PHE A 130 17.43 -23.66 -8.23
C PHE A 130 17.67 -23.06 -9.61
N THR A 131 16.69 -22.26 -10.03
CA THR A 131 16.78 -21.28 -11.10
C THR A 131 16.41 -19.91 -10.54
N THR A 132 17.22 -18.88 -10.77
CA THR A 132 16.91 -17.49 -10.42
C THR A 132 16.70 -16.64 -11.67
N LEU A 133 15.80 -15.66 -11.55
CA LEU A 133 15.58 -14.58 -12.51
C LEU A 133 15.74 -13.27 -11.74
N ASN A 134 16.81 -12.52 -12.04
CA ASN A 134 17.17 -11.30 -11.34
C ASN A 134 17.11 -10.09 -12.28
N GLN A 135 16.81 -8.90 -11.74
CA GLN A 135 16.71 -7.66 -12.50
C GLN A 135 15.69 -7.76 -13.64
N SER A 136 14.55 -8.38 -13.35
CA SER A 136 13.49 -8.63 -14.33
C SER A 136 12.76 -7.33 -14.69
N LEU A 137 12.68 -6.99 -15.99
CA LEU A 137 11.94 -5.82 -16.47
C LEU A 137 11.35 -6.00 -17.87
N LEU A 138 10.32 -5.21 -18.21
CA LEU A 138 9.90 -4.92 -19.58
C LEU A 138 10.40 -3.55 -19.98
N SER A 139 11.06 -3.45 -21.13
CA SER A 139 11.23 -2.18 -21.84
C SER A 139 10.18 -2.07 -22.94
N TYR A 140 9.52 -0.93 -23.08
CA TYR A 140 8.42 -0.73 -24.04
C TYR A 140 8.34 0.71 -24.55
N ASP A 141 7.71 0.86 -25.71
CA ASP A 141 7.31 2.15 -26.27
C ASP A 141 5.81 2.35 -26.03
N ALA A 142 5.46 3.33 -25.19
CA ALA A 142 4.06 3.69 -24.95
C ALA A 142 3.54 4.60 -26.05
N SER A 143 2.33 4.33 -26.52
CA SER A 143 1.65 5.16 -27.51
C SER A 143 0.17 5.28 -27.18
N ARG A 144 -0.38 6.49 -27.35
CA ARG A 144 -1.79 6.79 -27.13
C ARG A 144 -2.34 7.51 -28.35
N SER A 145 -3.32 6.90 -29.01
CA SER A 145 -3.93 7.45 -30.23
C SER A 145 -5.15 8.32 -29.95
N SER A 146 -5.84 8.10 -28.83
CA SER A 146 -7.03 8.85 -28.42
C SER A 146 -7.04 9.14 -26.92
N TYR A 147 -7.73 10.23 -26.57
CA TYR A 147 -7.99 10.64 -25.20
C TYR A 147 -9.50 10.60 -24.97
N HIS A 148 -9.92 9.96 -23.88
CA HIS A 148 -11.32 9.90 -23.48
C HIS A 148 -11.42 10.27 -22.00
N LEU A 149 -12.45 11.05 -21.63
CA LEU A 149 -12.68 11.41 -20.23
C LEU A 149 -12.99 10.15 -19.38
N SER A 150 -13.61 9.13 -19.98
CA SER A 150 -13.81 7.79 -19.40
C SER A 150 -12.51 7.08 -18.97
N ASP A 151 -11.37 7.50 -19.51
CA ASP A 151 -10.06 6.92 -19.20
C ASP A 151 -9.36 7.62 -18.04
N LEU A 152 -9.96 8.59 -17.36
CA LEU A 152 -9.31 9.21 -16.19
C LEU A 152 -9.18 8.22 -15.00
N PRO A 153 -8.05 8.20 -14.28
CA PRO A 153 -6.85 9.05 -14.45
C PRO A 153 -5.82 8.50 -15.46
N ASP A 154 -5.99 7.29 -16.00
CA ASP A 154 -5.11 6.65 -16.98
C ASP A 154 -4.76 7.54 -18.19
N ALA A 155 -5.69 8.41 -18.61
CA ALA A 155 -5.48 9.39 -19.66
C ALA A 155 -4.35 10.40 -19.36
N LEU A 156 -4.06 10.65 -18.08
CA LEU A 156 -3.03 11.59 -17.63
C LEU A 156 -1.72 10.90 -17.27
N TYR A 157 -1.79 9.75 -16.60
CA TYR A 157 -0.63 8.96 -16.20
C TYR A 157 -1.06 7.51 -15.95
N ASN A 158 -0.15 6.53 -16.04
CA ASN A 158 -0.45 5.14 -15.71
C ASN A 158 -0.47 4.96 -14.16
N PRO A 159 -1.63 4.75 -13.52
CA PRO A 159 -1.72 4.68 -12.07
C PRO A 159 -1.13 3.40 -11.47
N GLN A 160 -0.91 2.35 -12.26
CA GLN A 160 -0.43 1.06 -11.78
C GLN A 160 1.09 0.93 -11.83
N VAL A 161 1.78 1.84 -12.54
CA VAL A 161 3.25 1.75 -12.68
C VAL A 161 3.93 1.95 -11.33
N HIS A 162 4.97 1.15 -11.09
CA HIS A 162 5.89 1.30 -9.96
C HIS A 162 7.22 1.83 -10.45
N GLN A 163 7.52 3.09 -10.15
CA GLN A 163 8.80 3.72 -10.46
C GLN A 163 9.43 4.34 -9.20
N ALA A 164 10.77 4.49 -9.24
CA ALA A 164 11.53 5.02 -8.11
C ALA A 164 11.29 6.52 -7.88
N THR A 165 11.01 7.27 -8.95
CA THR A 165 10.75 8.71 -8.92
C THR A 165 9.25 8.99 -8.92
N PRO A 166 8.76 9.98 -8.16
CA PRO A 166 7.34 10.35 -8.19
C PRO A 166 6.93 10.90 -9.56
N PHE A 167 5.64 10.81 -9.88
CA PHE A 167 5.06 11.62 -10.94
C PHE A 167 5.03 13.09 -10.52
N THR A 168 5.39 14.00 -11.40
CA THR A 168 5.23 15.44 -11.16
C THR A 168 3.96 15.93 -11.85
N ALA A 169 3.04 16.51 -11.08
CA ALA A 169 1.75 17.00 -11.54
C ALA A 169 1.64 18.51 -11.31
N SER A 170 1.37 19.27 -12.37
CA SER A 170 1.20 20.73 -12.25
C SER A 170 -0.26 21.11 -12.05
N LEU A 171 -0.52 21.94 -11.04
CA LEU A 171 -1.83 22.52 -10.75
C LEU A 171 -1.85 23.99 -11.18
N ASN A 172 -2.78 24.32 -12.08
CA ASN A 172 -3.03 25.68 -12.52
C ASN A 172 -4.45 26.11 -12.13
N PHE A 173 -4.55 26.99 -11.15
CA PHE A 173 -5.81 27.47 -10.56
C PHE A 173 -5.58 28.82 -9.87
N ASP A 174 -6.65 29.55 -9.57
CA ASP A 174 -6.60 30.78 -8.80
C ASP A 174 -6.44 30.47 -7.29
N LYS A 175 -5.25 30.71 -6.75
CA LYS A 175 -4.94 30.54 -5.32
C LYS A 175 -5.77 31.42 -4.40
N ALA A 176 -6.30 32.54 -4.88
CA ALA A 176 -7.20 33.37 -4.09
C ALA A 176 -8.59 32.73 -3.96
N ASN A 177 -8.96 31.83 -4.87
CA ASN A 177 -10.24 31.14 -4.90
C ASN A 177 -10.16 29.79 -4.18
N ILE A 178 -10.57 29.78 -2.91
CA ILE A 178 -10.58 28.55 -2.10
C ILE A 178 -11.48 27.45 -2.66
N VAL A 179 -12.49 27.81 -3.47
CA VAL A 179 -13.39 26.83 -4.10
C VAL A 179 -12.63 25.99 -5.12
N GLU A 180 -11.75 26.60 -5.92
CA GLU A 180 -10.93 25.85 -6.90
C GLU A 180 -9.99 24.87 -6.18
N ALA A 181 -9.31 25.33 -5.13
CA ALA A 181 -8.46 24.49 -4.30
C ALA A 181 -9.27 23.33 -3.66
N ALA A 182 -10.47 23.60 -3.16
CA ALA A 182 -11.35 22.58 -2.59
C ALA A 182 -11.76 21.53 -3.61
N MET A 183 -12.13 21.96 -4.82
CA MET A 183 -12.58 21.09 -5.90
C MET A 183 -11.45 20.22 -6.46
N LEU A 184 -10.26 20.78 -6.63
CA LEU A 184 -9.05 20.02 -6.97
C LEU A 184 -8.72 18.99 -5.89
N ALA A 185 -8.68 19.40 -4.63
CA ALA A 185 -8.36 18.50 -3.53
C ALA A 185 -9.34 17.32 -3.49
N ARG A 186 -10.63 17.58 -3.68
CA ARG A 186 -11.69 16.57 -3.73
C ARG A 186 -11.52 15.62 -4.92
N LEU A 187 -11.30 16.15 -6.13
CA LEU A 187 -11.07 15.36 -7.35
C LEU A 187 -9.95 14.33 -7.16
N PHE A 188 -8.82 14.75 -6.60
CA PHE A 188 -7.66 13.89 -6.43
C PHE A 188 -7.79 12.85 -5.32
N THR A 189 -8.84 12.93 -4.49
CA THR A 189 -9.19 11.81 -3.60
C THR A 189 -9.81 10.64 -4.37
N ALA A 190 -10.37 10.85 -5.56
CA ALA A 190 -10.87 9.76 -6.41
C ALA A 190 -9.72 9.00 -7.07
N TRP A 191 -8.59 9.65 -7.33
CA TRP A 191 -7.47 9.07 -8.04
C TRP A 191 -6.58 8.25 -7.11
N ASN A 192 -6.21 7.07 -7.56
CA ASN A 192 -5.25 6.20 -6.88
C ASN A 192 -4.01 6.07 -7.76
N SER A 193 -2.85 5.90 -7.12
CA SER A 193 -1.59 5.66 -7.83
C SER A 193 -0.67 4.81 -6.96
N ASN A 194 -0.01 3.85 -7.59
CA ASN A 194 1.03 3.02 -6.97
C ASN A 194 2.33 3.81 -6.79
N THR A 195 2.63 4.69 -7.74
CA THR A 195 3.70 5.68 -7.65
C THR A 195 3.18 6.98 -7.06
N GLU A 196 3.97 7.63 -6.20
CA GLU A 196 3.62 8.91 -5.59
C GLU A 196 3.45 10.03 -6.61
N ILE A 197 2.57 10.98 -6.31
CA ILE A 197 2.39 12.18 -7.12
C ILE A 197 2.89 13.39 -6.32
N GLN A 198 3.85 14.08 -6.90
CA GLN A 198 4.37 15.36 -6.46
C GLN A 198 3.51 16.47 -7.06
N TRP A 199 2.77 17.18 -6.22
CA TRP A 199 1.90 18.28 -6.65
C TRP A 199 2.67 19.60 -6.61
N VAL A 200 2.76 20.27 -7.76
CA VAL A 200 3.46 21.55 -7.91
C VAL A 200 2.53 22.61 -8.48
N ASP A 201 2.66 23.84 -8.03
CA ASP A 201 1.90 24.94 -8.63
C ASP A 201 2.53 25.37 -9.96
N HIS A 202 1.69 25.69 -10.95
CA HIS A 202 2.14 26.08 -12.30
C HIS A 202 3.06 27.32 -12.33
N THR A 203 2.96 28.21 -11.34
CA THR A 203 3.70 29.48 -11.30
C THR A 203 5.20 29.35 -11.00
N LEU A 204 5.70 28.13 -10.84
CA LEU A 204 7.06 27.87 -10.34
C LEU A 204 8.01 27.41 -11.45
N ILE A 205 9.27 27.79 -11.34
CA ILE A 205 10.33 27.31 -12.23
C ILE A 205 10.59 25.84 -11.89
N GLN A 206 10.19 24.95 -12.79
CA GLN A 206 10.34 23.52 -12.62
C GLN A 206 11.74 23.07 -13.07
N THR A 207 12.43 22.33 -12.20
CA THR A 207 13.71 21.70 -12.51
C THR A 207 13.54 20.34 -13.19
N GLN A 208 12.34 19.75 -13.14
CA GLN A 208 11.99 18.48 -13.76
C GLN A 208 10.77 18.63 -14.69
N PRO A 209 10.70 17.84 -15.77
CA PRO A 209 9.54 17.85 -16.66
C PRO A 209 8.29 17.34 -15.92
N VAL A 210 7.17 18.03 -16.11
CA VAL A 210 5.87 17.60 -15.61
C VAL A 210 5.36 16.41 -16.40
N ASN A 211 4.78 15.43 -15.70
CA ASN A 211 4.15 14.28 -16.32
C ASN A 211 2.74 14.62 -16.82
N PHE A 212 1.98 15.45 -16.10
CA PHE A 212 0.66 15.90 -16.52
C PHE A 212 0.22 17.20 -15.84
N ASN A 213 -0.70 17.93 -16.48
CA ASN A 213 -1.27 19.18 -15.95
C ASN A 213 -2.75 19.01 -15.59
N VAL A 214 -3.18 19.75 -14.57
CA VAL A 214 -4.60 19.97 -14.27
C VAL A 214 -4.85 21.46 -14.15
N VAL A 215 -5.74 21.97 -15.00
CA VAL A 215 -6.07 23.39 -15.14
C VAL A 215 -7.53 23.60 -14.74
N VAL A 216 -7.77 24.51 -13.81
CA VAL A 216 -9.10 25.01 -13.46
C VAL A 216 -9.13 26.49 -13.80
N GLN A 217 -10.11 26.90 -14.59
CA GLN A 217 -10.20 28.28 -15.06
C GLN A 217 -11.64 28.81 -15.01
N HIS A 218 -11.78 30.02 -14.46
CA HIS A 218 -13.05 30.72 -14.41
C HIS A 218 -13.32 31.46 -15.73
N SER A 219 -14.48 31.20 -16.33
CA SER A 219 -15.02 31.93 -17.48
C SER A 219 -15.87 33.10 -17.02
N ALA A 220 -15.57 34.30 -17.52
CA ALA A 220 -16.42 35.47 -17.33
C ALA A 220 -17.77 35.37 -18.07
N THR A 221 -17.86 34.50 -19.08
CA THR A 221 -19.10 34.27 -19.83
C THR A 221 -19.91 33.16 -19.17
N LYS A 222 -21.22 33.40 -18.97
CA LYS A 222 -22.14 32.40 -18.41
C LYS A 222 -22.16 31.15 -19.29
N MET A 223 -22.00 29.99 -18.64
CA MET A 223 -22.03 28.69 -19.29
C MET A 223 -23.34 27.95 -18.95
N ASN A 224 -23.64 26.87 -19.67
CA ASN A 224 -24.78 25.99 -19.38
C ASN A 224 -24.35 24.75 -18.57
N GLY A 225 -23.22 24.83 -17.89
CA GLY A 225 -22.45 23.69 -17.41
C GLY A 225 -20.95 23.88 -17.63
N ALA A 226 -20.14 23.24 -16.79
CA ALA A 226 -18.69 23.31 -16.91
C ALA A 226 -18.21 22.51 -18.13
N SER A 227 -17.23 23.04 -18.85
CA SER A 227 -16.56 22.33 -19.94
C SER A 227 -15.33 21.62 -19.40
N VAL A 228 -15.20 20.33 -19.69
CA VAL A 228 -14.01 19.54 -19.37
C VAL A 228 -13.36 19.06 -20.67
N ALA A 229 -12.04 19.15 -20.75
CA ALA A 229 -11.28 18.70 -21.91
C ALA A 229 -9.96 18.04 -21.51
N LEU A 230 -9.59 17.00 -22.25
CA LEU A 230 -8.27 16.37 -22.26
C LEU A 230 -7.53 16.79 -23.52
N THR A 231 -6.32 17.31 -23.35
CA THR A 231 -5.42 17.64 -24.45
C THR A 231 -4.04 17.05 -24.20
N ASN A 232 -3.22 16.97 -25.24
CA ASN A 232 -1.82 16.57 -25.15
C ASN A 232 -0.95 17.60 -25.86
N GLU A 233 -0.88 18.80 -25.28
CA GLU A 233 -0.06 19.89 -25.81
C GLU A 233 1.40 19.70 -25.36
N GLY A 234 2.34 19.76 -26.30
CA GLY A 234 3.77 19.61 -25.98
C GLY A 234 4.16 18.25 -25.40
N SER A 235 3.39 17.19 -25.68
CA SER A 235 3.55 15.84 -25.11
C SER A 235 3.28 15.75 -23.60
N ILE A 236 2.56 16.73 -23.02
CA ILE A 236 2.12 16.69 -21.63
C ILE A 236 0.58 16.58 -21.59
N PRO A 237 0.03 15.43 -21.18
CA PRO A 237 -1.40 15.26 -20.93
C PRO A 237 -1.94 16.34 -19.98
N THR A 238 -3.02 17.00 -20.38
CA THR A 238 -3.60 18.13 -19.65
C THR A 238 -5.10 17.95 -19.51
N LEU A 239 -5.60 17.99 -18.27
CA LEU A 239 -7.03 18.07 -17.95
C LEU A 239 -7.41 19.52 -17.67
N THR A 240 -8.32 20.09 -18.46
CA THR A 240 -8.82 21.45 -18.27
C THR A 240 -10.29 21.44 -17.88
N ILE A 241 -10.63 22.12 -16.78
CA ILE A 241 -12.00 22.34 -16.30
C ILE A 241 -12.29 23.84 -16.37
N THR A 242 -13.23 24.22 -17.24
CA THR A 242 -13.68 25.61 -17.41
C THR A 242 -15.08 25.77 -16.85
N TYR A 243 -15.29 26.74 -15.97
CA TYR A 243 -16.55 26.92 -15.26
C TYR A 243 -16.93 28.40 -15.16
N SER A 244 -18.22 28.73 -14.97
CA SER A 244 -18.68 30.12 -14.75
C SER A 244 -19.27 30.38 -13.37
N THR A 245 -19.67 29.32 -12.65
CA THR A 245 -20.16 29.41 -11.27
C THR A 245 -19.60 28.28 -10.40
N ALA A 246 -19.49 28.49 -9.09
CA ALA A 246 -19.00 27.49 -8.14
C ALA A 246 -19.80 26.17 -8.19
N ALA A 247 -21.12 26.24 -8.39
CA ALA A 247 -21.97 25.06 -8.52
C ALA A 247 -21.67 24.22 -9.77
N GLU A 248 -21.32 24.87 -10.89
CA GLU A 248 -20.89 24.16 -12.10
C GLU A 248 -19.56 23.44 -11.88
N LEU A 249 -18.61 24.07 -11.18
CA LEU A 249 -17.33 23.44 -10.86
C LEU A 249 -17.52 22.22 -9.94
N GLU A 250 -18.36 22.35 -8.91
CA GLU A 250 -18.69 21.23 -8.03
C GLU A 250 -19.38 20.10 -8.79
N SER A 251 -20.35 20.43 -9.65
CA SER A 251 -21.00 19.46 -10.53
C SER A 251 -20.00 18.74 -11.43
N ALA A 252 -19.06 19.48 -12.03
CA ALA A 252 -18.02 18.93 -12.89
C ALA A 252 -17.15 17.92 -12.15
N VAL A 253 -16.66 18.30 -10.96
CA VAL A 253 -15.85 17.43 -10.12
C VAL A 253 -16.64 16.20 -9.67
N ASN A 254 -17.91 16.34 -9.29
CA ASN A 254 -18.77 15.19 -8.98
C ASN A 254 -18.90 14.23 -10.18
N GLY A 255 -19.07 14.76 -11.39
CA GLY A 255 -19.09 13.96 -12.62
C GLY A 255 -17.78 13.22 -12.88
N LEU A 256 -16.64 13.90 -12.72
CA LEU A 256 -15.30 13.31 -12.93
C LEU A 256 -14.91 12.29 -11.85
N MET A 257 -15.56 12.30 -10.69
CA MET A 257 -15.34 11.32 -9.62
C MET A 257 -16.34 10.16 -9.64
N ASN A 258 -17.42 10.25 -10.43
CA ASN A 258 -18.47 9.23 -10.50
C ASN A 258 -18.17 8.26 -11.65
N PRO A 259 -17.72 7.02 -11.37
CA PRO A 259 -17.31 6.09 -12.43
C PRO A 259 -18.44 5.80 -13.42
N THR A 260 -19.66 5.61 -12.93
CA THR A 260 -20.83 5.30 -13.78
C THR A 260 -21.17 6.42 -14.74
N TYR A 261 -20.97 7.67 -14.33
CA TYR A 261 -21.18 8.82 -15.19
C TYR A 261 -19.98 9.03 -16.14
N LEU A 262 -18.76 8.88 -15.63
CA LEU A 262 -17.53 9.05 -16.38
C LEU A 262 -17.41 8.04 -17.54
N ASP A 263 -17.83 6.79 -17.32
CA ASP A 263 -17.88 5.73 -18.35
C ASP A 263 -18.80 6.08 -19.54
N GLN A 264 -19.72 7.03 -19.38
CA GLN A 264 -20.61 7.50 -20.45
C GLN A 264 -19.95 8.56 -21.34
N ILE A 265 -18.80 9.12 -20.93
CA ILE A 265 -18.14 10.23 -21.61
C ILE A 265 -16.92 9.72 -22.39
N ASN A 266 -17.19 9.09 -23.53
CA ASN A 266 -16.17 8.52 -24.40
C ASN A 266 -15.53 9.55 -25.38
N ASN A 267 -15.49 10.83 -25.02
CA ASN A 267 -14.88 11.88 -25.82
C ASN A 267 -13.76 12.56 -25.02
N ALA A 268 -12.81 13.19 -25.73
CA ALA A 268 -11.76 13.99 -25.10
C ALA A 268 -12.32 15.24 -24.42
N ASN A 269 -13.48 15.74 -24.87
CA ASN A 269 -14.14 16.92 -24.31
C ASN A 269 -15.63 16.67 -24.07
N ALA A 270 -16.18 17.36 -23.08
CA ALA A 270 -17.61 17.32 -22.75
C ALA A 270 -18.04 18.57 -21.99
N VAL A 271 -19.31 18.96 -22.15
CA VAL A 271 -19.96 19.94 -21.28
C VAL A 271 -20.78 19.16 -20.26
N LEU A 272 -20.42 19.27 -18.99
CA LEU A 272 -21.09 18.58 -17.89
C LEU A 272 -22.30 19.39 -17.42
N PRO A 273 -23.45 18.75 -17.13
CA PRO A 273 -24.63 19.44 -16.61
C PRO A 273 -24.30 20.29 -15.38
N ALA A 274 -25.02 21.41 -15.23
CA ALA A 274 -24.86 22.30 -14.08
C ALA A 274 -25.21 21.65 -12.73
N THR A 275 -25.83 20.46 -12.73
CA THR A 275 -26.15 19.71 -11.52
C THR A 275 -25.96 18.21 -11.75
N LEU A 276 -25.01 17.63 -11.03
CA LEU A 276 -24.74 16.20 -10.98
C LEU A 276 -24.69 15.76 -9.51
N ALA A 277 -25.24 14.58 -9.24
CA ALA A 277 -25.19 13.99 -7.91
C ALA A 277 -23.74 13.71 -7.51
N ALA A 278 -23.45 13.89 -6.22
CA ALA A 278 -22.19 13.48 -5.63
C ALA A 278 -21.94 11.97 -5.86
N PRO A 279 -20.66 11.54 -5.98
CA PRO A 279 -20.34 10.12 -6.04
C PRO A 279 -20.70 9.45 -4.72
N GLN A 280 -20.70 8.11 -4.71
CA GLN A 280 -20.73 7.38 -3.45
C GLN A 280 -19.44 7.68 -2.67
N TRP A 281 -19.59 8.32 -1.51
CA TRP A 281 -18.45 8.67 -0.66
C TRP A 281 -17.83 7.45 0.02
N ALA A 282 -16.55 7.59 0.36
CA ALA A 282 -15.81 6.63 1.15
C ALA A 282 -16.44 6.47 2.55
N THR A 283 -16.63 5.21 2.95
CA THR A 283 -17.05 4.83 4.29
C THR A 283 -16.03 3.86 4.87
N LEU A 284 -15.99 3.73 6.20
CA LEU A 284 -15.13 2.75 6.86
C LEU A 284 -15.48 1.33 6.37
N LYS A 285 -14.53 0.64 5.74
CA LYS A 285 -14.70 -0.75 5.34
C LYS A 285 -14.81 -1.65 6.58
N THR A 286 -15.76 -2.57 6.56
CA THR A 286 -15.83 -3.65 7.55
C THR A 286 -15.05 -4.85 7.03
N PHE A 287 -14.36 -5.58 7.91
CA PHE A 287 -13.55 -6.74 7.56
C PHE A 287 -14.21 -7.97 8.16
N GLN A 288 -14.71 -8.84 7.30
CA GLN A 288 -15.37 -10.08 7.72
C GLN A 288 -14.67 -11.30 7.13
N ASN A 289 -14.05 -11.19 5.96
CA ASN A 289 -13.45 -12.31 5.24
C ASN A 289 -12.12 -11.95 4.56
N LEU A 290 -11.45 -12.96 3.96
CA LEU A 290 -10.18 -12.76 3.26
C LEU A 290 -10.34 -11.92 1.98
N ALA A 291 -11.48 -12.03 1.30
CA ALA A 291 -11.77 -11.22 0.11
C ALA A 291 -11.85 -9.72 0.40
N ASP A 292 -12.29 -9.33 1.59
CA ASP A 292 -12.26 -7.93 2.04
C ASP A 292 -10.83 -7.36 2.11
N LEU A 293 -9.82 -8.22 2.26
CA LEU A 293 -8.40 -7.88 2.26
C LEU A 293 -7.75 -8.05 0.87
N GLY A 294 -8.53 -8.29 -0.18
CA GLY A 294 -8.05 -8.42 -1.54
C GLY A 294 -7.50 -9.82 -1.88
N VAL A 295 -7.72 -10.81 -1.02
CA VAL A 295 -7.39 -12.21 -1.32
C VAL A 295 -8.48 -12.76 -2.23
N GLN A 296 -8.09 -13.25 -3.41
CA GLN A 296 -9.00 -13.98 -4.30
C GLN A 296 -9.00 -15.47 -3.94
N ASP A 297 -10.04 -16.19 -4.35
CA ASP A 297 -10.08 -17.65 -4.26
C ASP A 297 -8.84 -18.26 -4.94
N PHE A 298 -8.27 -19.28 -4.32
CA PHE A 298 -7.08 -19.93 -4.86
C PHE A 298 -7.09 -21.43 -4.62
N ARG A 299 -6.41 -22.13 -5.53
CA ARG A 299 -6.13 -23.56 -5.40
C ARG A 299 -4.84 -23.76 -4.61
N LEU A 300 -4.84 -24.73 -3.70
CA LEU A 300 -3.69 -25.07 -2.88
C LEU A 300 -3.29 -26.52 -3.20
N ASP A 301 -2.31 -26.69 -4.10
CA ASP A 301 -1.73 -27.98 -4.45
C ASP A 301 -0.77 -28.45 -3.34
N GLN A 302 0.21 -29.34 -3.60
CA GLN A 302 1.37 -29.59 -2.69
C GLN A 302 2.28 -28.34 -2.63
N ALA A 303 1.69 -27.22 -2.26
CA ALA A 303 2.23 -25.89 -2.38
C ALA A 303 1.83 -25.09 -1.15
N THR A 304 2.59 -24.03 -0.94
CA THR A 304 2.41 -23.09 0.15
C THR A 304 1.93 -21.78 -0.45
N LYS A 305 0.86 -21.22 0.11
CA LYS A 305 0.39 -19.87 -0.23
C LYS A 305 0.65 -18.94 0.95
N ASN A 306 1.53 -17.97 0.72
CA ASN A 306 1.74 -16.86 1.65
C ASN A 306 0.81 -15.70 1.27
N MET A 307 0.21 -15.07 2.27
CA MET A 307 -0.69 -13.93 2.12
C MET A 307 -0.32 -12.88 3.15
N SER A 308 -0.07 -11.66 2.68
CA SER A 308 0.12 -10.51 3.57
C SER A 308 -1.22 -9.86 3.87
N LEU A 309 -1.66 -9.96 5.12
CA LEU A 309 -2.89 -9.36 5.61
C LEU A 309 -2.57 -7.97 6.17
N ASN A 310 -2.88 -6.95 5.38
CA ASN A 310 -2.58 -5.56 5.70
C ASN A 310 -3.81 -4.84 6.26
N PHE A 311 -3.78 -4.53 7.56
CA PHE A 311 -4.78 -3.67 8.22
C PHE A 311 -4.30 -2.21 8.26
N PRO A 312 -5.19 -1.22 8.47
CA PRO A 312 -4.80 0.18 8.54
C PRO A 312 -3.76 0.49 9.63
N ALA A 313 -2.77 1.34 9.31
CA ALA A 313 -1.68 1.75 10.22
C ALA A 313 -2.14 2.39 11.54
N VAL A 314 -3.32 3.01 11.52
CA VAL A 314 -3.94 3.64 12.69
C VAL A 314 -4.58 2.65 13.66
N TRP A 315 -4.72 1.38 13.26
CA TRP A 315 -5.26 0.34 14.13
C TRP A 315 -4.16 -0.19 15.03
N LEU A 316 -4.49 -0.35 16.30
CA LEU A 316 -3.68 -1.03 17.28
C LEU A 316 -4.42 -2.31 17.68
N PRO A 317 -3.90 -3.50 17.32
CA PRO A 317 -4.48 -4.76 17.77
C PRO A 317 -4.64 -4.77 19.29
N THR A 318 -5.83 -5.13 19.75
CA THR A 318 -6.13 -5.30 21.18
C THR A 318 -6.20 -6.76 21.58
N ASP A 319 -6.22 -7.67 20.60
CA ASP A 319 -6.24 -9.11 20.80
C ASP A 319 -5.53 -9.82 19.62
N ILE A 320 -5.47 -11.16 19.67
CA ILE A 320 -4.90 -12.00 18.62
C ILE A 320 -5.73 -11.94 17.33
N LEU A 321 -5.04 -12.11 16.19
CA LEU A 321 -5.71 -12.38 14.92
C LEU A 321 -6.35 -13.77 14.97
N GLN A 322 -7.62 -13.89 14.60
CA GLN A 322 -8.30 -15.18 14.55
C GLN A 322 -9.26 -15.26 13.36
N GLY A 323 -9.63 -16.47 12.99
CA GLY A 323 -10.55 -16.67 11.88
C GLY A 323 -10.82 -18.13 11.59
N GLN A 324 -11.45 -18.34 10.44
CA GLN A 324 -11.82 -19.65 9.93
C GLN A 324 -11.48 -19.72 8.45
N ILE A 325 -10.68 -20.70 8.05
CA ILE A 325 -10.39 -20.96 6.64
C ILE A 325 -11.45 -21.92 6.12
N ALA A 326 -12.19 -21.48 5.10
CA ALA A 326 -13.15 -22.29 4.37
C ALA A 326 -12.48 -22.89 3.13
N LEU A 327 -12.66 -24.19 2.93
CA LEU A 327 -12.02 -24.91 1.84
C LEU A 327 -12.91 -26.00 1.27
N ARG A 328 -12.67 -26.34 0.00
CA ARG A 328 -13.19 -27.54 -0.63
C ARG A 328 -12.05 -28.50 -0.82
N SER A 329 -12.21 -29.76 -0.44
CA SER A 329 -11.21 -30.78 -0.68
C SER A 329 -11.78 -31.95 -1.45
N GLN A 330 -10.99 -32.51 -2.37
CA GLN A 330 -11.31 -33.73 -3.09
C GLN A 330 -11.31 -34.92 -2.12
N SER A 331 -12.23 -35.84 -2.34
CA SER A 331 -12.31 -37.11 -1.61
C SER A 331 -11.15 -38.06 -1.92
N GLY A 332 -10.91 -38.99 -0.98
CA GLY A 332 -9.96 -40.11 -1.21
C GLY A 332 -8.49 -39.80 -0.90
N LEU A 333 -8.20 -38.73 -0.16
CA LEU A 333 -6.85 -38.41 0.29
C LEU A 333 -6.37 -39.38 1.37
N LEU A 334 -5.10 -39.80 1.28
CA LEU A 334 -4.52 -40.79 2.19
C LEU A 334 -4.33 -40.23 3.60
N GLU A 335 -4.34 -41.13 4.58
CA GLU A 335 -4.00 -40.81 5.97
C GLU A 335 -2.63 -40.12 6.07
N GLY A 336 -2.57 -39.04 6.83
CA GLY A 336 -1.42 -38.14 6.91
C GLY A 336 -1.56 -36.89 6.03
N SER A 337 -2.53 -36.86 5.11
CA SER A 337 -2.85 -35.65 4.35
C SER A 337 -3.54 -34.61 5.24
N GLY A 338 -3.12 -33.35 5.12
CA GLY A 338 -3.61 -32.26 5.96
C GLY A 338 -3.38 -30.88 5.35
N VAL A 339 -4.04 -29.89 5.92
CA VAL A 339 -3.80 -28.47 5.66
C VAL A 339 -3.47 -27.78 6.98
N THR A 340 -2.52 -26.87 6.95
CA THR A 340 -2.09 -26.07 8.10
C THR A 340 -2.12 -24.59 7.76
N ALA A 341 -2.49 -23.78 8.75
CA ALA A 341 -2.38 -22.34 8.69
C ALA A 341 -1.33 -21.87 9.71
N TRP A 342 -0.49 -20.94 9.28
CA TRP A 342 0.55 -20.31 10.07
C TRP A 342 0.33 -18.81 10.07
N VAL A 343 0.43 -18.17 11.24
CA VAL A 343 0.38 -16.71 11.38
C VAL A 343 1.71 -16.24 11.92
N ASN A 344 2.41 -15.37 11.19
CA ASN A 344 3.74 -14.87 11.54
C ASN A 344 4.72 -16.01 11.89
N ASN A 345 4.76 -17.05 11.03
CA ASN A 345 5.57 -18.27 11.21
C ASN A 345 5.25 -19.13 12.45
N ALA A 346 4.15 -18.87 13.15
CA ALA A 346 3.66 -19.74 14.22
C ALA A 346 2.46 -20.56 13.74
N LEU A 347 2.44 -21.86 14.06
CA LEU A 347 1.32 -22.74 13.72
C LEU A 347 0.06 -22.20 14.42
N ALA A 348 -0.96 -21.89 13.62
CA ALA A 348 -2.18 -21.22 14.07
C ALA A 348 -3.41 -22.13 13.99
N GLY A 349 -3.42 -23.13 13.11
CA GLY A 349 -4.50 -24.09 12.99
C GLY A 349 -4.18 -25.20 11.98
N SER A 350 -4.90 -26.31 12.05
CA SER A 350 -4.75 -27.42 11.10
C SER A 350 -6.04 -28.23 10.94
N LEU A 351 -6.14 -28.95 9.82
CA LEU A 351 -7.24 -29.86 9.51
C LEU A 351 -6.69 -31.11 8.82
N LYS A 352 -7.12 -32.29 9.27
CA LYS A 352 -6.87 -33.57 8.59
C LYS A 352 -7.79 -33.67 7.37
N LEU A 353 -7.24 -34.09 6.23
CA LEU A 353 -7.99 -34.22 4.97
C LEU A 353 -8.33 -35.68 4.62
N SER A 354 -7.87 -36.63 5.42
CA SER A 354 -8.01 -38.06 5.13
C SER A 354 -9.33 -38.62 5.65
N GLU A 355 -10.41 -38.45 4.89
CA GLU A 355 -11.69 -39.16 5.11
C GLU A 355 -12.30 -39.54 3.75
N LEU A 356 -12.76 -40.79 3.63
CA LEU A 356 -13.31 -41.39 2.40
C LEU A 356 -14.80 -41.02 2.24
N GLU A 357 -15.11 -39.74 2.07
CA GLU A 357 -16.47 -39.31 1.70
C GLU A 357 -16.60 -39.25 0.17
N SER A 358 -17.78 -39.46 -0.42
CA SER A 358 -17.92 -39.71 -1.87
C SER A 358 -17.81 -38.46 -2.75
N ASP A 359 -17.97 -37.25 -2.19
CA ASP A 359 -18.03 -35.99 -2.94
C ASP A 359 -17.00 -34.97 -2.41
N PRO A 360 -16.58 -33.96 -3.19
CA PRO A 360 -15.80 -32.85 -2.67
C PRO A 360 -16.57 -32.15 -1.53
N VAL A 361 -15.98 -32.10 -0.34
CA VAL A 361 -16.67 -31.64 0.86
C VAL A 361 -16.24 -30.22 1.19
N GLU A 362 -17.21 -29.33 1.43
CA GLU A 362 -16.93 -28.04 2.05
C GLU A 362 -16.52 -28.29 3.50
N ARG A 363 -15.27 -27.98 3.81
CA ARG A 363 -14.69 -28.09 5.14
C ARG A 363 -14.25 -26.71 5.62
N SER A 364 -14.06 -26.59 6.93
CA SER A 364 -13.48 -25.39 7.49
C SER A 364 -12.70 -25.72 8.75
N PHE A 365 -11.70 -24.91 9.05
CA PHE A 365 -10.96 -25.02 10.30
C PHE A 365 -10.60 -23.64 10.84
N ASN A 366 -10.58 -23.54 12.17
CA ASN A 366 -10.26 -22.30 12.85
C ASN A 366 -8.74 -22.14 12.95
N PHE A 367 -8.29 -20.89 12.93
CA PHE A 367 -6.92 -20.53 13.23
C PHE A 367 -6.86 -19.40 14.25
N PHE A 368 -5.81 -19.42 15.07
CA PHE A 368 -5.58 -18.45 16.13
C PHE A 368 -4.11 -18.01 16.11
N GLY A 369 -3.90 -16.70 15.99
CA GLY A 369 -2.57 -16.12 16.11
C GLY A 369 -2.00 -16.38 17.50
N LYS A 370 -0.68 -16.59 17.57
CA LYS A 370 0.00 -16.96 18.83
C LYS A 370 -0.08 -15.86 19.89
N ASN A 371 0.13 -14.61 19.49
CA ASN A 371 0.27 -13.45 20.38
C ASN A 371 -0.41 -12.23 19.77
N ILE A 372 -0.78 -11.27 20.62
CA ILE A 372 -1.19 -9.93 20.18
C ILE A 372 0.01 -9.28 19.50
N SER A 373 -0.14 -8.97 18.21
CA SER A 373 0.94 -8.37 17.42
C SER A 373 0.99 -6.85 17.68
N PRO A 374 2.19 -6.26 17.85
CA PRO A 374 2.35 -4.81 17.81
C PRO A 374 2.22 -4.25 16.37
N SER A 375 2.23 -5.12 15.36
CA SER A 375 2.08 -4.80 13.94
C SER A 375 0.62 -4.98 13.48
N ASN A 376 0.21 -4.13 12.54
CA ASN A 376 -1.05 -4.20 11.78
C ASN A 376 -0.90 -5.00 10.47
N VAL A 377 0.25 -5.62 10.23
CA VAL A 377 0.53 -6.51 9.10
C VAL A 377 0.81 -7.91 9.62
N PHE A 378 0.14 -8.91 9.04
CA PHE A 378 0.28 -10.32 9.41
C PHE A 378 0.61 -11.15 8.18
N ASP A 379 1.58 -12.06 8.31
CA ASP A 379 1.83 -13.09 7.31
C ASP A 379 0.95 -14.31 7.64
N LEU A 380 -0.04 -14.57 6.80
CA LEU A 380 -0.85 -15.78 6.84
C LEU A 380 -0.37 -16.73 5.76
N ARG A 381 0.22 -17.85 6.18
CA ARG A 381 0.66 -18.91 5.30
C ARG A 381 -0.24 -20.12 5.44
N VAL A 382 -0.82 -20.57 4.32
CA VAL A 382 -1.58 -21.82 4.26
C VAL A 382 -0.78 -22.82 3.46
N GLU A 383 -0.57 -24.00 4.04
CA GLU A 383 0.28 -25.05 3.50
C GLU A 383 -0.50 -26.36 3.49
N SER A 384 -0.47 -27.06 2.37
CA SER A 384 -1.03 -28.39 2.27
C SER A 384 0.09 -29.44 2.25
N SER A 385 -0.15 -30.55 2.95
CA SER A 385 0.62 -31.77 2.84
C SER A 385 -0.33 -32.83 2.31
N ILE A 386 -0.20 -33.18 1.03
CA ILE A 386 -1.06 -34.17 0.37
C ILE A 386 -0.22 -35.40 0.09
N ILE A 387 -0.57 -36.52 0.70
CA ILE A 387 0.05 -37.81 0.41
C ILE A 387 -0.77 -38.45 -0.71
N ALA A 388 -0.25 -38.37 -1.93
CA ALA A 388 -0.80 -39.02 -3.12
C ALA A 388 0.32 -39.81 -3.83
N ASN A 389 0.12 -41.10 -4.07
CA ASN A 389 1.03 -41.86 -4.93
C ASN A 389 0.78 -41.44 -6.38
N SER A 390 1.81 -40.92 -7.06
CA SER A 390 1.74 -40.52 -8.47
C SER A 390 1.41 -41.69 -9.42
N ASN A 391 1.61 -42.93 -8.98
CA ASN A 391 1.18 -44.15 -9.68
C ASN A 391 -0.30 -44.54 -9.41
N CYS A 392 -0.95 -43.98 -8.38
CA CYS A 392 -2.33 -44.34 -8.00
C CYS A 392 -3.38 -43.29 -8.38
N ILE A 393 -3.06 -41.99 -8.38
CA ILE A 393 -4.02 -40.93 -8.78
C ILE A 393 -3.31 -39.81 -9.57
N PRO A 394 -3.05 -40.00 -10.87
CA PRO A 394 -2.37 -39.01 -11.71
C PRO A 394 -3.10 -37.66 -11.82
N SER A 395 -4.39 -37.63 -11.49
CA SER A 395 -5.30 -36.47 -11.58
C SER A 395 -5.50 -35.71 -10.27
N ALA A 396 -4.88 -36.11 -9.14
CA ALA A 396 -5.03 -35.43 -7.84
C ALA A 396 -4.27 -34.09 -7.73
N ARG A 397 -3.72 -33.58 -8.84
CA ARG A 397 -3.09 -32.26 -8.88
C ARG A 397 -4.14 -31.20 -8.62
N GLY A 398 -4.22 -30.77 -7.36
CA GLY A 398 -5.02 -29.70 -6.79
C GLY A 398 -6.36 -30.12 -6.20
N SER A 399 -6.26 -30.99 -5.20
CA SER A 399 -7.33 -31.52 -4.38
C SER A 399 -7.84 -30.55 -3.31
N LEU A 400 -7.43 -29.27 -3.31
CA LEU A 400 -7.86 -28.30 -2.31
C LEU A 400 -8.04 -26.89 -2.90
N TRP A 401 -9.18 -26.27 -2.58
CA TRP A 401 -9.54 -24.91 -2.98
C TRP A 401 -9.90 -24.11 -1.74
N ILE A 402 -9.29 -22.93 -1.56
CA ILE A 402 -9.63 -22.00 -0.49
C ILE A 402 -10.63 -20.97 -1.04
N ASP A 403 -11.76 -20.81 -0.35
CA ASP A 403 -12.79 -19.82 -0.67
C ASP A 403 -12.55 -18.58 0.20
N ALA A 404 -12.08 -17.50 -0.41
CA ALA A 404 -11.69 -16.28 0.29
C ALA A 404 -12.90 -15.52 0.87
N THR A 405 -14.04 -15.58 0.19
CA THR A 405 -15.29 -14.97 0.64
C THR A 405 -15.90 -15.68 1.84
N LYS A 406 -15.81 -17.02 1.91
CA LYS A 406 -16.29 -17.81 3.05
C LYS A 406 -15.28 -17.88 4.20
N SER A 407 -14.00 -17.67 3.92
CA SER A 407 -12.95 -17.67 4.94
C SER A 407 -13.03 -16.41 5.80
N LYS A 408 -13.45 -16.55 7.05
CA LYS A 408 -13.70 -15.44 7.97
C LYS A 408 -12.42 -14.98 8.66
N ILE A 409 -12.33 -13.68 8.91
CA ILE A 409 -11.23 -13.07 9.66
C ILE A 409 -11.74 -12.07 10.67
N THR A 410 -11.07 -11.99 11.82
CA THR A 410 -11.38 -11.02 12.86
C THR A 410 -10.10 -10.58 13.55
N LEU A 411 -9.89 -9.26 13.60
CA LEU A 411 -8.83 -8.61 14.35
C LEU A 411 -9.45 -7.56 15.27
N PRO A 412 -9.59 -7.84 16.58
CA PRO A 412 -10.02 -6.82 17.53
C PRO A 412 -8.98 -5.68 17.60
N TYR A 413 -9.43 -4.43 17.50
CA TYR A 413 -8.55 -3.27 17.46
C TYR A 413 -9.14 -2.05 18.19
N LYS A 414 -8.25 -1.11 18.52
CA LYS A 414 -8.57 0.28 18.86
C LYS A 414 -7.82 1.23 17.94
N LEU A 415 -8.29 2.47 17.81
CA LEU A 415 -7.54 3.50 17.10
C LEU A 415 -6.36 3.98 17.96
N LYS A 416 -5.20 4.18 17.32
CA LYS A 416 -4.05 4.84 17.93
C LYS A 416 -4.39 6.32 18.22
N ASN A 417 -3.77 6.89 19.24
CA ASN A 417 -3.94 8.27 19.67
C ASN A 417 -2.77 9.16 19.20
N GLY A 418 -3.00 10.47 19.16
CA GLY A 418 -1.98 11.46 18.80
C GLY A 418 -1.88 11.67 17.29
N VAL A 419 -0.70 12.06 16.81
CA VAL A 419 -0.42 12.43 15.40
C VAL A 419 -0.86 11.37 14.40
N VAL A 420 -0.69 10.09 14.71
CA VAL A 420 -1.10 9.00 13.81
C VAL A 420 -2.62 8.97 13.57
N ALA A 421 -3.42 9.59 14.44
CA ALA A 421 -4.88 9.69 14.30
C ALA A 421 -5.36 10.75 13.29
N VAL A 422 -4.46 11.53 12.65
CA VAL A 422 -4.84 12.50 11.59
C VAL A 422 -5.72 11.85 10.53
N SER A 423 -5.32 10.67 10.05
CA SER A 423 -6.03 9.93 9.02
C SER A 423 -7.44 9.54 9.46
N SER A 424 -7.60 9.11 10.72
CA SER A 424 -8.91 8.77 11.31
C SER A 424 -9.82 9.99 11.47
N ALA A 425 -9.26 11.15 11.80
CA ALA A 425 -10.03 12.38 11.91
C ALA A 425 -10.66 12.79 10.57
N LEU A 426 -9.94 12.64 9.46
CA LEU A 426 -10.46 12.93 8.11
C LEU A 426 -11.57 11.98 7.67
N ALA A 427 -11.52 10.72 8.09
CA ALA A 427 -12.59 9.78 7.79
C ALA A 427 -13.93 10.19 8.39
N THR A 428 -13.93 10.83 9.56
CA THR A 428 -15.15 11.27 10.26
C THR A 428 -15.50 12.72 9.97
N ALA A 429 -14.50 13.57 9.72
CA ALA A 429 -14.64 15.01 9.51
C ALA A 429 -13.65 15.45 8.42
N PRO A 430 -14.03 15.36 7.13
CA PRO A 430 -13.15 15.57 5.99
C PRO A 430 -12.93 17.07 5.68
N ASN A 431 -12.66 17.88 6.70
CA ASN A 431 -12.39 19.31 6.55
C ASN A 431 -10.92 19.59 6.84
N ILE A 432 -10.23 20.29 5.92
CA ILE A 432 -8.86 20.76 6.11
C ILE A 432 -8.83 22.27 5.89
N ALA A 433 -8.23 23.01 6.81
CA ALA A 433 -7.87 24.40 6.59
C ALA A 433 -6.46 24.49 6.01
N ILE A 434 -6.28 25.26 4.92
CA ILE A 434 -4.96 25.54 4.31
C ILE A 434 -4.67 27.04 4.27
N ASP A 435 -3.40 27.41 4.32
CA ASP A 435 -2.98 28.76 3.94
C ASP A 435 -2.89 28.91 2.39
N SER A 436 -2.58 30.12 1.92
CA SER A 436 -2.45 30.41 0.48
C SER A 436 -1.05 30.16 -0.09
N ASN A 437 -0.15 29.55 0.68
CA ASN A 437 1.22 29.33 0.26
C ASN A 437 1.33 28.12 -0.67
N SER A 438 2.30 28.17 -1.58
CA SER A 438 2.58 27.06 -2.50
C SER A 438 2.92 25.78 -1.72
N GLY A 439 2.39 24.64 -2.16
CA GLY A 439 2.58 23.34 -1.53
C GLY A 439 1.51 22.94 -0.50
N SER A 440 0.79 23.88 0.11
CA SER A 440 -0.24 23.56 1.12
C SER A 440 -1.39 22.71 0.57
N LEU A 441 -1.83 22.97 -0.68
CA LEU A 441 -2.83 22.15 -1.35
C LEU A 441 -2.33 20.72 -1.60
N GLY A 442 -1.09 20.57 -2.07
CA GLY A 442 -0.46 19.27 -2.29
C GLY A 442 -0.36 18.44 -1.00
N MET A 443 0.03 19.08 0.10
CA MET A 443 0.03 18.47 1.43
C MET A 443 -1.39 18.03 1.85
N ALA A 444 -2.42 18.83 1.57
CA ALA A 444 -3.81 18.47 1.87
C ALA A 444 -4.30 17.27 1.05
N ILE A 445 -3.98 17.23 -0.26
CA ILE A 445 -4.28 16.10 -1.14
C ILE A 445 -3.64 14.81 -0.59
N VAL A 446 -2.35 14.83 -0.29
CA VAL A 446 -1.63 13.65 0.21
C VAL A 446 -2.16 13.21 1.58
N THR A 447 -2.48 14.16 2.47
CA THR A 447 -3.10 13.84 3.77
C THR A 447 -4.43 13.11 3.58
N ALA A 448 -5.27 13.57 2.64
CA ALA A 448 -6.54 12.93 2.33
C ALA A 448 -6.36 11.57 1.64
N GLN A 449 -5.40 11.42 0.73
CA GLN A 449 -5.11 10.14 0.08
C GLN A 449 -4.62 9.09 1.09
N VAL A 450 -3.80 9.48 2.07
CA VAL A 450 -3.41 8.59 3.18
C VAL A 450 -4.62 8.23 4.04
N ALA A 451 -5.52 9.17 4.32
CA ALA A 451 -6.78 8.90 5.02
C ALA A 451 -7.71 7.95 4.24
N LYS A 452 -7.77 8.07 2.91
CA LYS A 452 -8.53 7.15 2.05
C LYS A 452 -7.97 5.73 2.11
N LYS A 453 -6.64 5.57 2.10
CA LYS A 453 -5.98 4.26 2.27
C LYS A 453 -6.38 3.60 3.59
N MET A 454 -6.54 4.37 4.67
CA MET A 454 -7.07 3.85 5.94
C MET A 454 -8.51 3.34 5.83
N LEU A 455 -9.35 3.98 5.01
CA LEU A 455 -10.73 3.53 4.78
C LEU A 455 -10.82 2.27 3.91
N MET A 456 -9.72 1.87 3.27
CA MET A 456 -9.61 0.65 2.45
C MET A 456 -10.70 0.54 1.37
N THR A 457 -11.10 1.68 0.81
CA THR A 457 -12.18 1.80 -0.17
C THR A 457 -11.71 2.50 -1.44
N PRO A 458 -12.21 2.10 -2.63
CA PRO A 458 -11.90 2.80 -3.87
C PRO A 458 -12.59 4.17 -3.98
N ASN A 459 -13.66 4.39 -3.20
CA ASN A 459 -14.49 5.60 -3.26
C ASN A 459 -13.74 6.87 -2.84
N PRO A 460 -14.06 8.05 -3.40
CA PRO A 460 -13.46 9.33 -3.01
C PRO A 460 -13.87 9.76 -1.60
N LEU A 461 -13.08 10.64 -0.99
CA LEU A 461 -13.43 11.31 0.27
C LEU A 461 -14.20 12.60 -0.02
N PRO A 462 -15.24 12.95 0.78
CA PRO A 462 -15.93 14.23 0.66
C PRO A 462 -15.09 15.38 1.24
N LEU A 463 -13.85 15.51 0.75
CA LEU A 463 -12.90 16.50 1.23
C LEU A 463 -13.42 17.91 0.96
N ASN A 464 -13.31 18.73 1.99
CA ASN A 464 -13.62 20.15 1.95
C ASN A 464 -12.39 20.92 2.41
N ILE A 465 -11.99 21.91 1.61
CA ILE A 465 -10.87 22.79 1.91
C ILE A 465 -11.42 24.16 2.28
N GLN A 466 -10.89 24.71 3.36
CA GLN A 466 -11.22 26.05 3.84
C GLN A 466 -9.96 26.88 3.99
N LYS A 467 -10.12 28.20 3.96
CA LYS A 467 -9.01 29.11 4.24
C LYS A 467 -8.68 29.04 5.74
N PHE A 468 -7.40 28.96 6.04
CA PHE A 468 -6.93 28.98 7.43
C PHE A 468 -7.29 30.30 8.13
N ASP A 469 -7.93 30.18 9.29
CA ASP A 469 -8.22 31.26 10.22
C ASP A 469 -7.60 30.92 11.59
N SER A 470 -6.72 31.79 12.08
CA SER A 470 -6.07 31.62 13.37
C SER A 470 -7.02 31.80 14.55
N ALA A 471 -8.11 32.56 14.38
CA ALA A 471 -9.14 32.76 15.40
C ALA A 471 -10.07 31.53 15.50
N ASN A 472 -10.36 30.89 14.36
CA ASN A 472 -11.22 29.71 14.29
C ASN A 472 -10.52 28.53 13.57
N PRO A 473 -9.48 27.92 14.18
CA PRO A 473 -8.79 26.79 13.55
C PRO A 473 -9.71 25.58 13.40
N GLN A 474 -9.55 24.87 12.29
CA GLN A 474 -10.27 23.63 12.01
C GLN A 474 -9.66 22.45 12.78
N LEU A 475 -10.29 21.27 12.66
CA LEU A 475 -9.75 20.03 13.22
C LEU A 475 -8.35 19.72 12.66
N ILE A 476 -8.14 19.98 11.38
CA ILE A 476 -6.86 19.78 10.68
C ILE A 476 -6.49 21.08 9.97
N ASN A 477 -5.28 21.56 10.24
CA ASN A 477 -4.74 22.80 9.69
C ASN A 477 -3.39 22.50 9.06
N ILE A 478 -3.20 22.89 7.79
CA ILE A 478 -1.98 22.69 7.03
C ILE A 478 -1.44 24.04 6.60
N ARG A 479 -0.16 24.28 6.87
CA ARG A 479 0.48 25.56 6.58
C ARG A 479 1.91 25.36 6.11
N VAL A 480 2.33 26.17 5.14
CA VAL A 480 3.73 26.36 4.78
C VAL A 480 4.14 27.69 5.38
N ASN A 481 4.77 27.66 6.55
CA ASN A 481 5.04 28.87 7.33
C ASN A 481 6.38 28.76 8.07
N LYS A 482 7.39 29.40 7.49
CA LYS A 482 8.76 29.42 8.01
C LYS A 482 8.88 29.98 9.43
N GLU A 483 8.10 30.99 9.78
CA GLU A 483 8.17 31.63 11.11
C GLU A 483 7.71 30.66 12.19
N ILE A 484 6.52 30.07 12.02
CA ILE A 484 5.97 29.09 12.96
C ILE A 484 6.84 27.84 12.99
N TYR A 485 7.35 27.41 11.84
CA TYR A 485 8.29 26.29 11.76
C TYR A 485 9.54 26.53 12.61
N ASN A 486 10.20 27.67 12.42
CA ASN A 486 11.40 28.03 13.18
C ASN A 486 11.12 28.17 14.68
N GLN A 487 9.93 28.65 15.06
CA GLN A 487 9.50 28.64 16.46
C GLN A 487 9.43 27.22 17.02
N GLN A 488 8.92 26.24 16.26
CA GLN A 488 8.93 24.84 16.70
C GLN A 488 10.34 24.27 16.80
N VAL A 489 11.21 24.51 15.81
CA VAL A 489 12.63 24.08 15.87
C VAL A 489 13.32 24.64 17.12
N ASN A 490 13.13 25.94 17.41
CA ASN A 490 13.72 26.59 18.57
C ASN A 490 13.19 26.08 19.91
N THR A 491 11.97 25.54 19.96
CA THR A 491 11.39 24.98 21.19
C THR A 491 11.99 23.62 21.56
N HIS A 492 12.59 22.90 20.59
CA HIS A 492 13.11 21.53 20.76
C HIS A 492 14.59 21.43 20.39
N GLN A 493 15.40 22.46 20.69
CA GLN A 493 16.84 22.49 20.37
C GLN A 493 17.66 21.39 21.07
N ASP A 494 17.12 20.84 22.15
CA ASP A 494 17.69 19.70 22.88
C ASP A 494 17.61 18.38 22.09
N THR A 495 16.63 18.26 21.19
CA THR A 495 16.39 17.07 20.37
C THR A 495 16.70 17.30 18.89
N ILE A 496 16.46 18.51 18.39
CA ILE A 496 16.60 18.88 16.97
C ILE A 496 17.81 19.79 16.79
N TYR A 497 18.76 19.36 15.97
CA TYR A 497 19.83 20.24 15.52
C TYR A 497 19.36 21.13 14.36
N ALA A 498 19.26 22.45 14.61
CA ALA A 498 18.60 23.39 13.70
C ALA A 498 19.12 23.37 12.24
N PRO A 499 20.44 23.29 11.95
CA PRO A 499 20.92 23.18 10.57
C PRO A 499 20.47 21.91 9.84
N SER A 500 20.24 20.81 10.57
CA SER A 500 19.69 19.57 9.99
C SER A 500 18.16 19.57 9.87
N ALA A 501 17.49 20.61 10.36
CA ALA A 501 16.05 20.74 10.30
C ALA A 501 15.55 21.46 9.03
N ALA A 502 16.43 21.85 8.11
CA ALA A 502 15.99 22.47 6.86
C ALA A 502 15.15 21.50 6.01
N HIS A 503 14.12 22.02 5.35
CA HIS A 503 13.22 21.30 4.45
C HIS A 503 12.48 20.13 5.14
N GLY A 504 12.26 20.24 6.45
CA GLY A 504 11.49 19.26 7.22
C GLY A 504 10.05 19.69 7.44
N PHE A 505 9.31 18.90 8.21
CA PHE A 505 7.95 19.24 8.60
C PHE A 505 7.62 18.77 10.01
N PHE A 506 6.69 19.48 10.66
CA PHE A 506 6.12 19.12 11.95
C PHE A 506 4.69 18.67 11.80
N ILE A 507 4.30 17.72 12.66
CA ILE A 507 2.90 17.38 12.88
C ILE A 507 2.62 17.41 14.38
N ILE A 508 1.62 18.20 14.75
CA ILE A 508 1.31 18.52 16.14
C ILE A 508 -0.16 18.24 16.40
N TYR A 509 -0.42 17.32 17.33
CA TYR A 509 -1.72 17.08 17.93
C TYR A 509 -1.82 17.79 19.27
N GLN A 510 -2.68 18.81 19.35
CA GLN A 510 -2.89 19.58 20.58
C GLN A 510 -4.32 20.12 20.63
N LYS A 511 -4.97 20.06 21.80
CA LYS A 511 -6.37 20.51 22.01
C LYS A 511 -7.33 19.88 20.99
N ASP A 512 -7.18 18.57 20.76
CA ASP A 512 -7.96 17.79 19.80
C ASP A 512 -7.92 18.31 18.37
N ARG A 513 -6.80 18.93 17.98
CA ARG A 513 -6.57 19.45 16.63
C ARG A 513 -5.20 19.07 16.12
N PHE A 514 -5.10 18.93 14.81
CA PHE A 514 -3.88 18.63 14.09
C PHE A 514 -3.36 19.87 13.37
N ASN A 515 -2.07 20.12 13.51
CA ASN A 515 -1.36 21.16 12.78
C ASN A 515 -0.19 20.51 12.04
N ILE A 516 -0.22 20.59 10.72
CA ILE A 516 0.86 20.16 9.83
C ILE A 516 1.55 21.42 9.32
N ILE A 517 2.86 21.52 9.58
CA ILE A 517 3.63 22.74 9.29
C ILE A 517 4.91 22.36 8.56
N ALA A 518 5.09 22.88 7.36
CA ALA A 518 6.37 22.84 6.63
C ALA A 518 7.06 24.21 6.70
N ASP A 519 8.38 24.22 6.51
CA ASP A 519 9.19 25.44 6.52
C ASP A 519 9.06 26.23 5.22
N ASP A 520 9.13 25.53 4.09
CA ASP A 520 9.04 26.06 2.75
C ASP A 520 8.41 25.04 1.78
N GLU A 521 8.45 25.35 0.49
CA GLU A 521 7.90 24.48 -0.54
C GLU A 521 8.64 23.14 -0.63
N VAL A 522 9.96 23.13 -0.47
CA VAL A 522 10.75 21.87 -0.49
C VAL A 522 10.36 21.02 0.71
N GLY A 523 10.14 21.63 1.88
CA GLY A 523 9.56 20.96 3.05
C GLY A 523 8.17 20.37 2.77
N ALA A 524 7.32 21.09 2.02
CA ALA A 524 6.02 20.58 1.58
C ALA A 524 6.15 19.39 0.61
N GLN A 525 7.11 19.42 -0.32
CA GLN A 525 7.41 18.29 -1.21
C GLN A 525 7.92 17.08 -0.42
N ASN A 526 8.80 17.30 0.56
CA ASN A 526 9.26 16.24 1.46
C ASN A 526 8.10 15.67 2.27
N PHE A 527 7.14 16.49 2.73
CA PHE A 527 5.92 15.98 3.35
C PHE A 527 5.14 15.06 2.41
N MET A 528 4.88 15.49 1.16
CA MET A 528 4.14 14.70 0.18
C MET A 528 4.79 13.35 -0.10
N HIS A 529 6.13 13.30 -0.14
CA HIS A 529 6.90 12.08 -0.35
C HIS A 529 6.98 11.16 0.88
N LEU A 530 7.17 11.73 2.07
CA LEU A 530 7.50 10.96 3.27
C LEU A 530 6.25 10.55 4.05
N TRP A 531 5.21 11.40 4.09
CA TRP A 531 4.01 11.17 4.90
C TRP A 531 3.36 9.80 4.64
N PRO A 532 3.17 9.34 3.38
CA PRO A 532 2.61 8.01 3.12
C PRO A 532 3.47 6.85 3.66
N LYS A 533 4.80 7.02 3.75
CA LYS A 533 5.75 5.96 4.10
C LYS A 533 5.97 5.81 5.59
N ILE A 534 5.89 6.91 6.34
CA ILE A 534 6.27 6.94 7.75
C ILE A 534 5.14 6.56 8.72
N GLN A 535 3.91 6.33 8.24
CA GLN A 535 2.74 6.10 9.10
C GLN A 535 2.96 4.98 10.14
N ASN A 536 3.59 3.87 9.72
CA ASN A 536 3.88 2.73 10.60
C ASN A 536 5.01 3.01 11.61
N ASN A 537 5.86 4.01 11.34
CA ASN A 537 7.03 4.33 12.16
C ASN A 537 6.72 5.32 13.28
N ILE A 538 5.52 5.93 13.29
CA ILE A 538 5.11 6.89 14.31
C ILE A 538 4.60 6.14 15.55
N PRO A 539 5.26 6.29 16.71
CA PRO A 539 4.79 5.64 17.94
C PRO A 539 3.39 6.12 18.32
N ASN A 540 2.58 5.20 18.87
CA ASN A 540 1.28 5.56 19.44
C ASN A 540 1.45 6.62 20.55
N ASN A 541 0.42 7.42 20.79
CA ASN A 541 0.38 8.50 21.78
C ASN A 541 1.32 9.68 21.49
N THR A 542 2.07 9.68 20.38
CA THR A 542 2.92 10.82 20.03
C THR A 542 2.08 12.05 19.69
N THR A 543 2.22 13.14 20.44
CA THR A 543 1.50 14.40 20.20
C THR A 543 2.27 15.35 19.31
N LYS A 544 3.58 15.20 19.19
CA LYS A 544 4.40 16.05 18.34
C LYS A 544 5.49 15.24 17.67
N VAL A 545 5.53 15.32 16.34
CA VAL A 545 6.55 14.67 15.51
C VAL A 545 7.24 15.74 14.67
N PHE A 546 8.56 15.60 14.55
CA PHE A 546 9.35 16.25 13.52
C PHE A 546 9.87 15.19 12.54
N VAL A 547 9.88 15.51 11.25
CA VAL A 547 10.44 14.67 10.21
C VAL A 547 11.45 15.48 9.40
N SER A 548 12.69 14.99 9.32
CA SER A 548 13.73 15.65 8.52
C SER A 548 13.54 15.40 7.03
N ALA A 549 14.22 16.19 6.19
CA ALA A 549 14.23 15.99 4.74
C ALA A 549 14.69 14.59 4.31
N GLN A 550 15.50 13.91 5.13
CA GLN A 550 15.98 12.54 4.88
C GLN A 550 14.99 11.45 5.33
N GLY A 551 13.85 11.81 5.92
CA GLY A 551 12.85 10.86 6.40
C GLY A 551 13.06 10.36 7.84
N ASN A 552 13.99 10.95 8.60
CA ASN A 552 14.18 10.60 10.01
C ASN A 552 13.01 11.13 10.84
N VAL A 553 12.35 10.26 11.59
CA VAL A 553 11.18 10.59 12.43
C VAL A 553 11.62 10.79 13.88
N TYR A 554 11.37 11.98 14.41
CA TYR A 554 11.67 12.37 15.80
C TYR A 554 10.37 12.57 16.58
N ALA A 555 10.10 11.71 17.56
CA ALA A 555 8.98 11.87 18.48
C ALA A 555 9.37 12.85 19.60
N LEU A 556 8.87 14.08 19.53
CA LEU A 556 9.27 15.17 20.44
C LEU A 556 8.42 15.21 21.72
N GLN A 557 7.15 14.81 21.63
CA GLN A 557 6.22 14.81 22.76
C GLN A 557 5.26 13.63 22.66
N GLN A 558 4.93 13.02 23.80
CA GLN A 558 4.00 11.90 23.90
C GLN A 558 2.94 12.17 24.99
N LEU A 559 1.71 11.69 24.78
CA LEU A 559 0.69 11.63 25.82
C LEU A 559 1.18 10.64 26.88
N ILE A 560 1.25 11.11 28.12
CA ILE A 560 1.36 10.21 29.27
C ILE A 560 -0.01 9.57 29.45
N VAL A 561 -0.23 8.45 28.79
CA VAL A 561 -1.38 7.61 29.09
C VAL A 561 -1.06 6.96 30.42
N GLY A 562 -1.77 7.33 31.48
CA GLY A 562 -1.73 6.58 32.73
C GLY A 562 -2.06 5.14 32.36
N ASN A 563 -1.05 4.25 32.42
CA ASN A 563 -1.27 2.83 32.22
C ASN A 563 -2.44 2.47 33.13
N GLN A 564 -3.58 2.10 32.56
CA GLN A 564 -4.54 1.31 33.32
C GLN A 564 -3.70 0.19 33.90
N LYS A 565 -3.53 0.20 35.23
CA LYS A 565 -2.81 -0.85 35.95
C LYS A 565 -3.26 -2.14 35.30
N ALA A 566 -2.31 -2.90 34.73
CA ALA A 566 -2.58 -4.27 34.30
C ALA A 566 -3.48 -4.86 35.39
N PRO A 567 -4.65 -5.45 35.05
CA PRO A 567 -5.55 -5.96 36.06
C PRO A 567 -4.66 -6.77 36.97
N ILE A 568 -4.49 -6.29 38.20
CA ILE A 568 -3.73 -7.03 39.18
C ILE A 568 -4.60 -8.26 39.30
N VAL A 569 -4.15 -9.35 38.69
CA VAL A 569 -4.56 -10.67 39.11
C VAL A 569 -4.08 -10.69 40.55
N GLN A 570 -4.92 -10.17 41.45
CA GLN A 570 -4.84 -10.49 42.85
C GLN A 570 -5.09 -11.98 42.83
N GLN A 571 -4.01 -12.74 42.69
CA GLN A 571 -3.99 -14.12 43.12
C GLN A 571 -4.54 -14.05 44.54
N SER A 572 -5.78 -14.51 44.64
CA SER A 572 -6.59 -14.63 45.84
C SER A 572 -5.95 -15.67 46.75
N ASN A 573 -4.67 -15.49 47.11
CA ASN A 573 -3.96 -16.29 48.09
C ASN A 573 -3.98 -15.59 49.45
N PHE A 574 -3.99 -14.25 49.51
CA PHE A 574 -4.00 -13.55 50.81
C PHE A 574 -5.36 -13.63 51.52
N PHE A 575 -6.47 -13.47 50.79
CA PHE A 575 -7.82 -13.59 51.38
C PHE A 575 -8.13 -15.03 51.82
N LEU A 576 -7.78 -16.04 50.99
CA LEU A 576 -7.92 -17.45 51.34
C LEU A 576 -7.06 -17.82 52.56
N LEU A 577 -5.84 -17.29 52.66
CA LEU A 577 -4.95 -17.53 53.79
C LEU A 577 -5.46 -16.85 55.08
N ILE A 578 -6.04 -15.66 55.01
CA ILE A 578 -6.73 -15.01 56.15
C ILE A 578 -7.94 -15.83 56.59
N VAL A 579 -8.76 -16.33 55.66
CA VAL A 579 -9.94 -17.15 55.97
C VAL A 579 -9.52 -18.47 56.63
N VAL A 580 -8.51 -19.15 56.09
CA VAL A 580 -7.99 -20.41 56.67
C VAL A 580 -7.41 -20.18 58.07
N ILE A 581 -6.60 -19.13 58.28
CA ILE A 581 -6.07 -18.80 59.61
C ILE A 581 -7.21 -18.48 60.58
N SER A 582 -8.21 -17.72 60.15
CA SER A 582 -9.36 -17.33 60.98
C SER A 582 -10.20 -18.53 61.39
N VAL A 583 -10.43 -19.49 60.48
CA VAL A 583 -11.13 -20.76 60.77
C VAL A 583 -10.32 -21.62 61.75
N ILE A 584 -8.99 -21.73 61.57
CA ILE A 584 -8.12 -22.44 62.52
C ILE A 584 -8.18 -21.80 63.91
N PHE A 585 -8.17 -20.46 63.98
CA PHE A 585 -8.25 -19.74 65.25
C PHE A 585 -9.59 -19.97 65.96
N ILE A 586 -10.71 -19.94 65.23
CA ILE A 586 -12.03 -20.23 65.78
C ILE A 586 -12.12 -21.69 66.26
N LEU A 587 -11.60 -22.65 65.49
CA LEU A 587 -11.56 -24.06 65.88
C LEU A 587 -10.68 -24.27 67.12
N ALA A 588 -9.56 -23.57 67.25
CA ALA A 588 -8.71 -23.62 68.44
C ALA A 588 -9.42 -23.05 69.67
N ILE A 589 -10.14 -21.94 69.53
CA ILE A 589 -10.97 -21.38 70.61
C ILE A 589 -12.07 -22.34 71.02
N LEU A 590 -12.81 -22.92 70.07
CA LEU A 590 -13.86 -23.90 70.34
C LEU A 590 -13.31 -25.16 71.01
N TYR A 591 -12.15 -25.67 70.54
CA TYR A 591 -11.47 -26.81 71.15
C TYR A 591 -11.01 -26.49 72.59
N TRP A 592 -10.46 -25.30 72.82
CA TRP A 592 -10.08 -24.84 74.15
C TRP A 592 -11.29 -24.74 75.08
N TYR A 593 -12.41 -24.19 74.59
CA TYR A 593 -13.66 -24.09 75.35
C TYR A 593 -14.25 -25.46 75.67
N TRP A 594 -14.19 -26.41 74.72
CA TRP A 594 -14.63 -27.79 74.92
C TRP A 594 -13.74 -28.52 75.95
N ARG A 595 -12.41 -28.33 75.89
CA ARG A 595 -11.47 -28.88 76.87
C ARG A 595 -11.70 -28.29 78.27
N LYS A 596 -11.97 -26.99 78.37
CA LYS A 596 -12.36 -26.35 79.65
C LYS A 596 -13.67 -26.91 80.21
N ARG A 597 -14.66 -27.19 79.36
CA ARG A 597 -15.93 -27.83 79.78
C ARG A 597 -15.76 -29.28 80.22
N LYS A 598 -14.85 -30.04 79.61
CA LYS A 598 -14.52 -31.41 80.08
C LYS A 598 -13.75 -31.42 81.40
N ASN A 599 -12.88 -30.44 81.64
CA ASN A 599 -12.14 -30.31 82.90
C ASN A 599 -12.92 -29.57 84.02
N ALA A 600 -14.16 -29.14 83.76
CA ALA A 600 -15.10 -28.60 84.76
C ALA A 600 -16.15 -29.63 85.20
N LYS A 601 -16.01 -30.89 84.78
CA LYS A 601 -16.66 -32.07 85.34
C LYS A 601 -15.59 -33.10 85.72
N SER A 602 -14.83 -32.77 86.76
CA SER A 602 -14.19 -33.70 87.70
C SER A 602 -14.09 -33.01 89.05
#